data_AF-A0A531MVK6-F1
#
_entry.id   AF-A0A531MVK6-F1
#
_cell.length_a   1.000
_cell.length_b   1.000
_cell.length_c   1.000
_cell.angle_alpha   90.00
_cell.angle_beta   90.00
_cell.angle_gamma   90.00
#
_symmetry.space_group_name_H-M   'P 1'
#
loop_
_entity.id
_entity.type
_entity.pdbx_description
1 polymer ?
#
loop_
_entity_poly.entity_id
_entity_poly.type
_entity_poly.pdbx_seq_one_letter_code
_entity_poly.pdbx_strand_id
1 'polypeptide(L)'
;MSPEPDYLSRRVAGKSSQPDPESWQIDPMLGAPMIPPDEWSFWPYSSWTFSHVSEYTRTARVWRGPGPVLLLPQRLRDIGDIEIASRDGRRATIREYLERDYTDGFLVLHRGEIVFETYMNGMEPHLKHIARSGSKSITGTVFGILGSLSTGGLSTLRIW
;
A
#
# COMPACT_ATOMS: atom_id res chain seq x y z
N MET A 1 -2.76 -9.95 40.33
CA MET A 1 -3.32 -10.57 39.12
C MET A 1 -3.96 -9.44 38.33
N SER A 2 -3.13 -8.75 37.53
CA SER A 2 -3.58 -7.61 36.73
C SER A 2 -4.49 -8.13 35.61
N PRO A 3 -5.62 -7.47 35.30
CA PRO A 3 -6.49 -7.92 34.23
C PRO A 3 -5.73 -7.82 32.90
N GLU A 4 -5.72 -8.92 32.16
CA GLU A 4 -5.33 -8.96 30.74
C GLU A 4 -6.14 -7.90 29.97
N PRO A 5 -5.50 -7.00 29.21
CA PRO A 5 -6.24 -6.03 28.41
C PRO A 5 -7.06 -6.79 27.36
N ASP A 6 -8.35 -6.48 27.30
CA ASP A 6 -9.29 -7.06 26.35
C ASP A 6 -9.04 -6.52 24.92
N TYR A 7 -7.94 -7.00 24.33
CA TYR A 7 -7.48 -6.66 22.99
C TYR A 7 -8.40 -7.16 21.88
N LEU A 8 -9.29 -8.12 22.19
CA LEU A 8 -10.14 -8.77 21.19
C LEU A 8 -11.44 -8.01 20.97
N SER A 9 -11.99 -7.32 21.98
CA SER A 9 -13.22 -6.52 21.81
C SER A 9 -13.01 -5.26 20.96
N ARG A 10 -11.81 -4.67 20.95
CA ARG A 10 -11.47 -3.52 20.08
C ARG A 10 -11.44 -3.85 18.59
N ARG A 11 -11.26 -5.13 18.21
CA ARG A 11 -11.20 -5.56 16.80
C ARG A 11 -12.54 -5.48 16.07
N VAL A 12 -13.65 -5.39 16.83
CA VAL A 12 -15.03 -5.41 16.31
C VAL A 12 -15.68 -4.02 16.39
N ALA A 13 -14.99 -3.01 16.94
CA ALA A 13 -15.50 -1.65 16.95
C ALA A 13 -15.69 -1.17 15.51
N GLY A 14 -16.95 -0.96 15.12
CA GLY A 14 -17.33 -0.46 13.81
C GLY A 14 -16.60 0.85 13.48
N LYS A 15 -16.54 1.17 12.19
CA LYS A 15 -15.86 2.33 11.58
C LYS A 15 -16.12 3.70 12.27
N SER A 16 -17.08 3.82 13.19
CA SER A 16 -17.58 5.08 13.75
C SER A 16 -17.06 5.45 15.15
N SER A 17 -16.19 4.66 15.78
CA SER A 17 -15.77 4.92 17.17
C SER A 17 -14.34 5.45 17.33
N GLN A 18 -13.60 5.58 16.23
CA GLN A 18 -12.19 5.95 16.26
C GLN A 18 -12.00 7.42 15.87
N PRO A 19 -11.16 8.18 16.59
CA PRO A 19 -10.99 9.61 16.37
C PRO A 19 -10.59 9.95 14.93
N ASP A 20 -11.13 11.06 14.41
CA ASP A 20 -10.74 11.66 13.14
C ASP A 20 -9.23 11.97 13.15
N PRO A 21 -8.48 11.74 12.05
CA PRO A 21 -7.11 12.21 11.87
C PRO A 21 -6.79 13.60 12.45
N GLU A 22 -7.74 14.54 12.41
CA GLU A 22 -7.56 15.90 12.95
C GLU A 22 -7.38 15.97 14.47
N SER A 23 -7.66 14.90 15.22
CA SER A 23 -7.59 14.87 16.69
C SER A 23 -6.34 14.18 17.26
N TRP A 24 -5.35 13.91 16.43
CA TRP A 24 -4.12 13.24 16.86
C TRP A 24 -3.30 14.09 17.83
N GLN A 25 -2.88 13.48 18.94
CA GLN A 25 -1.80 14.04 19.76
C GLN A 25 -0.51 13.96 18.95
N ILE A 26 0.18 15.09 18.79
CA ILE A 26 1.44 15.17 18.05
C ILE A 26 2.61 15.02 19.02
N ASP A 27 3.61 14.22 18.64
CA ASP A 27 4.88 14.14 19.33
C ASP A 27 5.61 15.48 19.20
N PRO A 28 5.86 16.20 20.31
CA PRO A 28 6.47 17.53 20.27
C PRO A 28 7.94 17.54 19.83
N MET A 29 8.61 16.38 19.77
CA MET A 29 9.99 16.24 19.30
C MET A 29 10.09 15.83 17.83
N LEU A 30 9.18 14.97 17.36
CA LEU A 30 9.20 14.44 15.99
C LEU A 30 8.23 15.16 15.05
N GLY A 31 7.24 15.89 15.57
CA GLY A 31 6.16 16.48 14.77
C GLY A 31 5.22 15.45 14.13
N ALA A 32 5.34 14.18 14.52
CA ALA A 32 4.55 13.06 14.00
C ALA A 32 3.42 12.69 14.98
N PRO A 33 2.34 12.01 14.52
CA PRO A 33 1.28 11.56 15.42
C PRO A 33 1.81 10.56 16.47
N MET A 34 1.32 10.67 17.71
CA MET A 34 1.60 9.73 18.78
C MET A 34 0.71 8.49 18.61
N ILE A 35 1.31 7.36 18.24
CA ILE A 35 0.60 6.16 17.82
C ILE A 35 0.98 4.96 18.70
N PRO A 36 0.00 4.29 19.35
CA PRO A 36 0.29 3.11 20.18
C PRO A 36 0.98 1.97 19.39
N PRO A 37 2.02 1.32 19.95
CA PRO A 37 2.80 0.24 19.31
C PRO A 37 2.00 -0.89 18.67
N ASP A 38 0.84 -1.22 19.23
CA ASP A 38 -0.04 -2.31 18.86
C ASP A 38 -1.24 -1.86 18.01
N GLU A 39 -1.49 -0.56 17.90
CA GLU A 39 -2.64 -0.01 17.18
C GLU A 39 -2.29 0.56 15.80
N TRP A 40 -1.00 0.76 15.48
CA TRP A 40 -0.53 1.43 14.26
C TRP A 40 -1.12 0.93 12.94
N SER A 41 -1.46 -0.36 12.88
CA SER A 41 -1.98 -1.00 11.66
C SER A 41 -3.51 -1.00 11.54
N PHE A 42 -4.19 -0.43 12.52
CA PHE A 42 -5.64 -0.32 12.58
C PHE A 42 -6.09 1.11 12.33
N TRP A 43 -7.32 1.26 11.86
CA TRP A 43 -7.98 2.56 11.81
C TRP A 43 -8.09 3.14 13.24
N PRO A 44 -7.79 4.44 13.44
CA PRO A 44 -7.54 5.47 12.43
C PRO A 44 -6.06 5.62 12.07
N TYR A 45 -5.14 5.07 12.87
CA TYR A 45 -3.70 5.27 12.73
C TYR A 45 -3.14 4.80 11.38
N SER A 46 -3.73 3.75 10.79
CA SER A 46 -3.30 3.21 9.51
C SER A 46 -3.34 4.22 8.37
N SER A 47 -4.19 5.26 8.44
CA SER A 47 -4.28 6.30 7.40
C SER A 47 -2.99 7.10 7.24
N TRP A 48 -2.21 7.23 8.31
CA TRP A 48 -0.90 7.88 8.27
C TRP A 48 0.25 6.86 8.26
N THR A 49 0.21 5.86 9.14
CA THR A 49 1.36 4.94 9.32
C THR A 49 1.69 4.13 8.08
N PHE A 50 0.70 3.85 7.23
CA PHE A 50 0.93 3.06 6.02
C PHE A 50 1.79 3.80 4.98
N SER A 51 1.77 5.13 4.97
CA SER A 51 2.64 5.97 4.14
C SER A 51 3.91 6.44 4.86
N HIS A 52 3.99 6.26 6.18
CA HIS A 52 5.09 6.75 7.03
C HIS A 52 5.75 5.62 7.85
N VAL A 53 5.68 4.37 7.38
CA VAL A 53 6.12 3.20 8.16
C VAL A 53 7.59 3.27 8.59
N SER A 54 8.45 3.93 7.81
CA SER A 54 9.87 4.12 8.14
C SER A 54 10.13 5.14 9.24
N GLU A 55 9.17 6.05 9.48
CA GLU A 55 9.21 7.00 10.60
C GLU A 55 8.68 6.34 11.88
N TYR A 56 7.80 5.36 11.73
CA TYR A 56 7.17 4.68 12.86
C TYR A 56 7.99 3.48 13.39
N THR A 57 8.56 2.66 12.51
CA THR A 57 9.28 1.44 12.90
C THR A 57 10.57 1.24 12.12
N ARG A 58 11.44 0.37 12.63
CA ARG A 58 12.73 0.08 12.01
C ARG A 58 12.51 -0.59 10.65
N THR A 59 13.04 0.04 9.61
CA THR A 59 13.00 -0.49 8.24
C THR A 59 14.41 -0.66 7.68
N ALA A 60 14.58 -1.64 6.80
CA ALA A 60 15.77 -1.75 5.97
C ALA A 60 15.51 -1.03 4.62
N ARG A 61 16.47 -0.25 4.15
CA ARG A 61 16.36 0.42 2.85
C ARG A 61 16.67 -0.57 1.73
N VAL A 62 15.69 -0.82 0.86
CA VAL A 62 15.91 -1.46 -0.43
C VAL A 62 16.25 -0.37 -1.45
N TRP A 63 17.51 -0.28 -1.84
CA TRP A 63 17.99 0.74 -2.78
C TRP A 63 17.75 0.30 -4.22
N ARG A 64 17.22 1.21 -5.05
CA ARG A 64 16.98 0.98 -6.49
C ARG A 64 18.27 0.88 -7.34
N GLY A 65 19.44 1.18 -6.76
CA GLY A 65 20.71 1.27 -7.49
C GLY A 65 20.96 2.66 -8.13
N PRO A 66 22.12 2.85 -8.79
CA PRO A 66 22.50 4.11 -9.44
C PRO A 66 21.97 4.24 -10.87
N GLY A 67 21.41 3.17 -11.45
CA GLY A 67 20.96 3.11 -12.83
C GLY A 67 19.78 4.05 -13.15
N PRO A 68 19.41 4.16 -14.44
CA PRO A 68 18.28 4.99 -14.86
C PRO A 68 16.96 4.48 -14.25
N VAL A 69 16.06 5.41 -13.95
CA VAL A 69 14.68 5.08 -13.60
C VAL A 69 13.93 4.77 -14.89
N LEU A 70 13.18 3.67 -14.92
CA LEU A 70 12.25 3.41 -16.00
C LEU A 70 11.12 4.45 -15.93
N LEU A 71 11.14 5.41 -16.85
CA LEU A 71 10.02 6.35 -17.01
C LEU A 71 8.86 5.62 -17.70
N LEU A 72 7.69 5.67 -17.08
CA LEU A 72 6.46 5.15 -17.68
C LEU A 72 5.81 6.28 -18.47
N PRO A 73 5.62 6.14 -19.79
CA PRO A 73 4.87 7.12 -20.57
C PRO A 73 3.43 7.24 -20.05
N GLN A 74 2.82 8.41 -20.22
CA GLN A 74 1.46 8.69 -19.78
C GLN A 74 0.53 8.86 -20.98
N ARG A 75 -0.66 8.26 -20.87
CA ARG A 75 -1.80 8.48 -21.77
C ARG A 75 -3.06 8.58 -20.92
N LEU A 76 -3.11 9.65 -20.13
CA LEU A 76 -4.13 9.86 -19.12
C LEU A 76 -5.52 9.95 -19.73
N ARG A 77 -6.48 9.28 -19.09
CA ARG A 77 -7.91 9.37 -19.36
C ARG A 77 -8.62 9.49 -18.03
N ASP A 78 -9.59 10.38 -17.94
CA ASP A 78 -10.46 10.37 -16.78
C ASP A 78 -11.38 9.15 -16.85
N ILE A 79 -11.13 8.18 -15.98
CA ILE A 79 -11.97 6.99 -15.81
C ILE A 79 -12.72 7.04 -14.48
N GLY A 80 -12.56 8.11 -13.69
CA GLY A 80 -13.12 8.20 -12.35
C GLY A 80 -14.64 8.06 -12.32
N ASP A 81 -15.31 8.51 -13.38
CA ASP A 81 -16.78 8.50 -13.53
C ASP A 81 -17.34 7.17 -14.08
N ILE A 82 -16.48 6.19 -14.40
CA ILE A 82 -16.96 4.87 -14.85
C ILE A 82 -17.68 4.20 -13.69
N GLU A 83 -18.95 3.85 -13.90
CA GLU A 83 -19.71 3.07 -12.93
C GLU A 83 -19.26 1.60 -12.92
N ILE A 84 -19.00 1.10 -11.71
CA ILE A 84 -18.69 -0.29 -11.44
C ILE A 84 -19.73 -0.88 -10.48
N ALA A 85 -20.02 -2.16 -10.64
CA ALA A 85 -20.84 -2.90 -9.70
C ALA A 85 -19.95 -3.47 -8.59
N SER A 86 -20.26 -3.09 -7.35
CA SER A 86 -19.71 -3.73 -6.16
C SER A 86 -20.28 -5.14 -6.01
N ARG A 87 -19.61 -5.99 -5.22
CA ARG A 87 -20.00 -7.39 -4.99
C ARG A 87 -21.38 -7.53 -4.35
N ASP A 88 -21.84 -6.50 -3.65
CA ASP A 88 -23.17 -6.38 -3.04
C ASP A 88 -24.25 -5.84 -4.01
N GLY A 89 -23.91 -5.66 -5.29
CA GLY A 89 -24.82 -5.16 -6.32
C GLY A 89 -25.01 -3.64 -6.33
N ARG A 90 -24.38 -2.91 -5.42
CA ARG A 90 -24.40 -1.44 -5.44
C ARG A 90 -23.55 -0.93 -6.61
N ARG A 91 -24.07 0.06 -7.34
CA ARG A 91 -23.30 0.81 -8.33
C ARG A 91 -22.66 2.02 -7.67
N ALA A 92 -21.41 2.26 -8.02
CA ALA A 92 -20.66 3.46 -7.67
C ALA A 92 -19.68 3.74 -8.79
N THR A 93 -19.32 5.00 -8.99
CA THR A 93 -18.20 5.36 -9.84
C THR A 93 -16.88 4.83 -9.25
N ILE A 94 -15.84 4.69 -10.07
CA ILE A 94 -14.51 4.31 -9.57
C ILE A 94 -14.08 5.29 -8.47
N ARG A 95 -14.27 6.59 -8.66
CA ARG A 95 -13.89 7.61 -7.67
C ARG A 95 -14.60 7.42 -6.32
N GLU A 96 -15.92 7.29 -6.33
CA GLU A 96 -16.71 7.04 -5.12
C GLU A 96 -16.32 5.73 -4.42
N TYR A 97 -15.99 4.70 -5.20
CA TYR A 97 -15.54 3.43 -4.65
C TYR A 97 -14.20 3.60 -3.91
N LEU A 98 -13.22 4.27 -4.52
CA LEU A 98 -11.90 4.51 -3.95
C LEU A 98 -11.96 5.35 -2.67
N GLU A 99 -12.79 6.40 -2.68
CA GLU A 99 -13.04 7.26 -1.50
C GLU A 99 -13.67 6.45 -0.35
N ARG A 100 -14.72 5.67 -0.64
CA ARG A 100 -15.42 4.87 0.38
C ARG A 100 -14.54 3.79 1.02
N ASP A 101 -13.62 3.23 0.24
CA ASP A 101 -12.69 2.19 0.71
C ASP A 101 -11.42 2.77 1.35
N TYR A 102 -11.32 4.10 1.51
CA TYR A 102 -10.12 4.77 2.04
C TYR A 102 -8.86 4.39 1.27
N THR A 103 -8.95 4.34 -0.06
CA THR A 103 -7.79 4.04 -0.90
C THR A 103 -6.84 5.23 -0.87
N ASP A 104 -5.55 5.00 -0.60
CA ASP A 104 -4.55 6.09 -0.56
C ASP A 104 -3.94 6.37 -1.94
N GLY A 105 -3.79 5.35 -2.77
CA GLY A 105 -3.27 5.47 -4.12
C GLY A 105 -3.80 4.40 -5.07
N PHE A 106 -4.15 4.80 -6.28
CA PHE A 106 -4.65 3.90 -7.31
C PHE A 106 -4.02 4.25 -8.66
N LEU A 107 -3.52 3.26 -9.38
CA LEU A 107 -2.86 3.42 -10.68
C LEU A 107 -3.31 2.33 -11.65
N VAL A 108 -3.66 2.75 -12.87
CA VAL A 108 -3.97 1.87 -13.99
C VAL A 108 -2.88 1.96 -15.03
N LEU A 109 -2.13 0.86 -15.18
CA LEU A 109 -1.13 0.69 -16.22
C LEU A 109 -1.72 -0.16 -17.36
N HIS A 110 -1.69 0.35 -18.58
CA HIS A 110 -2.17 -0.38 -19.76
C HIS A 110 -1.17 -0.24 -20.91
N ARG A 111 -0.63 -1.37 -21.38
CA ARG A 111 0.39 -1.46 -22.44
C ARG A 111 1.65 -0.64 -22.15
N GLY A 112 2.09 -0.64 -20.89
CA GLY A 112 3.30 0.07 -20.46
C GLY A 112 3.10 1.58 -20.26
N GLU A 113 1.88 2.09 -20.42
CA GLU A 113 1.54 3.50 -20.20
C GLU A 113 0.62 3.66 -19.00
N ILE A 114 0.83 4.72 -18.21
CA ILE A 114 -0.11 5.11 -17.15
C ILE A 114 -1.34 5.72 -17.83
N VAL A 115 -2.51 5.14 -17.60
CA VAL A 115 -3.79 5.60 -18.14
C VAL A 115 -4.61 6.37 -17.10
N PHE A 116 -4.44 6.06 -15.83
CA PHE A 116 -5.09 6.77 -14.74
C PHE A 116 -4.27 6.60 -13.47
N GLU A 117 -4.14 7.67 -12.70
CA GLU A 117 -3.56 7.63 -11.37
C GLU A 117 -4.27 8.66 -10.49
N THR A 118 -4.52 8.31 -9.23
CA THR A 118 -5.03 9.22 -8.21
C THR A 118 -4.44 8.87 -6.86
N TYR A 119 -4.20 9.90 -6.05
CA TYR A 119 -3.62 9.80 -4.71
C TYR A 119 -4.49 10.63 -3.75
N MET A 120 -4.83 10.06 -2.60
CA MET A 120 -5.80 10.59 -1.64
C MET A 120 -5.25 10.48 -0.23
N ASN A 121 -5.96 11.04 0.76
CA ASN A 121 -5.64 10.92 2.20
C ASN A 121 -4.19 11.35 2.56
N GLY A 122 -3.63 12.32 1.85
CA GLY A 122 -2.26 12.81 2.08
C GLY A 122 -1.16 11.96 1.44
N MET A 123 -1.50 10.93 0.66
CA MET A 123 -0.53 10.22 -0.17
C MET A 123 -0.10 11.09 -1.36
N GLU A 124 1.17 10.99 -1.72
CA GLU A 124 1.75 11.62 -2.90
C GLU A 124 2.47 10.59 -3.77
N PRO A 125 2.67 10.85 -5.08
CA PRO A 125 3.30 9.88 -5.99
C PRO A 125 4.69 9.39 -5.58
N HIS A 126 5.42 10.18 -4.79
CA HIS A 126 6.78 9.89 -4.38
C HIS A 126 6.88 9.19 -3.02
N LEU A 127 5.79 9.16 -2.25
CA LEU A 127 5.74 8.51 -0.95
C LEU A 127 5.68 6.98 -1.11
N LYS A 128 6.16 6.25 -0.10
CA LYS A 128 6.09 4.79 -0.07
C LYS A 128 4.90 4.37 0.77
N HIS A 129 4.09 3.48 0.22
CA HIS A 129 3.03 2.84 0.97
C HIS A 129 3.41 1.40 1.36
N ILE A 130 3.02 0.95 2.55
CA ILE A 130 3.22 -0.43 2.98
C ILE A 130 2.48 -1.41 2.06
N ALA A 131 3.17 -2.42 1.55
CA ALA A 131 2.59 -3.42 0.64
C ALA A 131 1.85 -4.57 1.37
N ARG A 132 1.99 -4.67 2.70
CA ARG A 132 1.56 -5.81 3.54
C ARG A 132 1.89 -7.15 2.89
N SER A 133 0.92 -8.04 2.71
CA SER A 133 1.14 -9.35 2.09
C SER A 133 1.56 -9.30 0.62
N GLY A 134 1.45 -8.15 -0.06
CA GLY A 134 1.99 -7.94 -1.41
C GLY A 134 3.49 -8.22 -1.51
N SER A 135 4.24 -8.02 -0.42
CA SER A 135 5.68 -8.35 -0.36
C SER A 135 5.98 -9.83 -0.60
N LYS A 136 5.03 -10.74 -0.33
CA LYS A 136 5.23 -12.19 -0.57
C LYS A 136 5.38 -12.51 -2.05
N SER A 137 4.67 -11.80 -2.92
CA SER A 137 4.81 -11.96 -4.37
C SER A 137 6.22 -11.60 -4.84
N ILE A 138 6.80 -10.52 -4.31
CA ILE A 138 8.18 -10.10 -4.61
C ILE A 138 9.16 -11.20 -4.19
N THR A 139 9.05 -11.70 -2.96
CA THR A 139 9.87 -12.81 -2.46
C THR A 139 9.72 -14.05 -3.35
N GLY A 140 8.48 -14.44 -3.68
CA GLY A 140 8.19 -15.57 -4.55
C GLY A 140 8.80 -15.45 -5.94
N THR A 141 8.74 -14.25 -6.55
CA THR A 141 9.37 -13.98 -7.85
C THR A 141 10.89 -14.18 -7.78
N VAL A 142 11.56 -13.67 -6.74
CA VAL A 142 13.01 -13.86 -6.56
C VAL A 142 13.36 -15.34 -6.43
N PHE A 143 12.60 -16.10 -5.62
CA PHE A 143 12.80 -17.55 -5.52
C PHE A 143 12.57 -18.27 -6.85
N GLY A 144 11.55 -17.87 -7.62
CA GLY A 144 11.29 -18.43 -8.95
C GLY A 144 12.45 -18.21 -9.93
N ILE A 145 13.06 -17.02 -9.91
CA ILE A 145 14.26 -16.71 -10.71
C ILE A 145 15.44 -17.57 -10.26
N LEU A 146 15.69 -17.68 -8.96
CA LEU A 146 16.78 -18.50 -8.44
C LEU A 146 16.60 -19.99 -8.79
N GLY A 147 15.39 -20.52 -8.66
CA GLY A 147 15.07 -21.91 -8.98
C GLY A 147 15.16 -22.23 -10.48
N SER A 148 14.82 -21.28 -11.36
CA SER A 148 14.97 -21.47 -12.81
C SER A 148 16.44 -21.52 -13.23
N LEU A 149 17.30 -20.73 -12.57
CA LEU A 149 18.74 -20.74 -12.81
C LEU A 149 19.41 -22.05 -12.36
N SER A 150 18.96 -22.66 -11.26
CA SER A 150 19.50 -23.95 -10.78
C SER A 150 19.09 -25.16 -11.63
N THR A 151 18.01 -25.02 -12.42
CA THR A 151 17.48 -26.12 -13.27
C THR A 151 18.01 -26.04 -14.71
N GLY A 152 18.71 -24.96 -15.08
CA GLY A 152 19.28 -24.72 -16.41
C GLY A 152 20.67 -25.31 -16.67
N GLY A 153 21.08 -26.34 -15.92
CA GLY A 153 22.30 -27.10 -16.19
C GLY A 153 22.04 -28.25 -17.16
N LEU A 154 22.67 -28.18 -18.35
CA LEU A 154 22.69 -29.16 -19.45
C LEU A 154 21.49 -29.14 -20.42
N SER A 155 21.34 -28.04 -21.15
CA SER A 155 20.96 -28.16 -22.57
C SER A 155 21.81 -27.21 -23.40
N THR A 156 22.67 -27.85 -24.19
CA THR A 156 23.58 -27.27 -25.17
C THR A 156 22.90 -26.17 -25.98
N LEU A 157 23.39 -24.95 -25.82
CA LEU A 157 23.25 -23.87 -26.77
C LEU A 157 23.88 -24.33 -28.11
N ARG A 158 23.07 -24.89 -29.01
CA ARG A 158 23.44 -24.92 -30.43
C ARG A 158 23.02 -23.59 -31.02
N ILE A 159 24.03 -22.74 -31.17
CA ILE A 159 24.00 -21.59 -32.06
C ILE A 159 24.00 -22.17 -33.49
N TRP A 160 23.16 -21.54 -34.34
CA TRP A 160 22.71 -21.90 -35.69
C TRP A 160 21.48 -22.79 -35.74
#